data_AF-G7VE89-F1
#
_entry.id   AF-G7VE89-F1
#
_cell.length_a   1.000
_cell.length_b   1.000
_cell.length_c   1.000
_cell.angle_alpha   90.00
_cell.angle_beta   90.00
_cell.angle_gamma   90.00
#
_symmetry.space_group_name_H-M   'P 1'
#
loop_
_entity.id
_entity.type
_entity.pdbx_description
1 polymer ?
#
loop_
_entity_poly.entity_id
_entity_poly.type
_entity_poly.pdbx_seq_one_letter_code
_entity_poly.pdbx_strand_id
1 'polypeptide(L)'
;MSREFIELLRRRAEERRRIVENLEEYLRRVRDAARELDPDARVYLFGSYARGTPRPDSDVDILIVSDAYGGEARRAVEMILHITERVGGAGVFELHVATREEFENWHRRLIDTYKEIF
;
A
#
# COMPACT_ATOMS: atom_id res chain seq x y z
N MET A 1 -5.22 -32.19 -2.37
CA MET A 1 -5.33 -30.83 -2.95
C MET A 1 -5.41 -30.95 -4.47
N SER A 2 -6.30 -30.21 -5.14
CA SER A 2 -6.47 -30.31 -6.60
C SER A 2 -5.31 -29.64 -7.36
N ARG A 3 -5.05 -30.05 -8.61
CA ARG A 3 -4.05 -29.41 -9.48
C ARG A 3 -4.36 -27.92 -9.70
N GLU A 4 -5.63 -27.57 -9.86
CA GLU A 4 -6.10 -26.19 -10.04
C GLU A 4 -5.73 -25.31 -8.85
N PHE A 5 -5.87 -25.82 -7.63
CA PHE A 5 -5.51 -25.07 -6.43
C PHE A 5 -4.00 -24.77 -6.37
N ILE A 6 -3.17 -25.76 -6.69
CA ILE A 6 -1.70 -25.59 -6.75
C ILE A 6 -1.32 -24.56 -7.83
N GLU A 7 -1.98 -24.60 -8.99
CA GLU A 7 -1.72 -23.65 -10.07
C GLU A 7 -2.12 -22.23 -9.68
N LEU A 8 -3.26 -22.04 -9.01
CA LEU A 8 -3.68 -20.74 -8.47
C LEU A 8 -2.64 -20.17 -7.49
N LEU A 9 -2.15 -21.00 -6.56
CA LEU A 9 -1.13 -20.58 -5.60
C LEU A 9 0.18 -20.19 -6.30
N ARG A 10 0.58 -20.95 -7.32
CA ARG A 10 1.78 -20.62 -8.12
C ARG A 10 1.63 -19.27 -8.82
N ARG A 11 0.49 -19.04 -9.49
CA ARG A 11 0.21 -17.76 -10.17
C ARG A 11 0.25 -16.57 -9.20
N ARG A 12 -0.35 -16.71 -8.01
CA ARG A 12 -0.30 -15.66 -6.97
C ARG A 12 1.12 -15.40 -6.47
N ALA A 13 1.92 -16.46 -6.27
CA ALA A 13 3.31 -16.33 -5.84
C ALA A 13 4.18 -15.64 -6.91
N GLU A 14 3.98 -15.96 -8.19
CA GLU A 14 4.65 -15.31 -9.32
C GLU A 14 4.27 -13.83 -9.45
N GLU A 15 2.98 -13.50 -9.31
CA GLU A 15 2.50 -12.12 -9.30
C GLU A 15 3.08 -11.31 -8.14
N ARG A 16 3.07 -11.86 -6.92
CA ARG A 16 3.69 -11.22 -5.75
C ARG A 16 5.17 -10.96 -5.99
N ARG A 17 5.90 -11.96 -6.49
CA ARG A 17 7.33 -11.81 -6.80
C ARG A 17 7.56 -10.68 -7.80
N ARG A 18 6.80 -10.65 -8.90
CA ARG A 18 6.89 -9.58 -9.90
C ARG A 18 6.66 -8.19 -9.29
N ILE A 19 5.67 -8.06 -8.41
CA ILE A 19 5.36 -6.79 -7.74
C ILE A 19 6.52 -6.37 -6.82
N VAL A 20 7.01 -7.29 -5.99
CA VAL A 20 8.08 -7.00 -5.03
C VAL A 20 9.41 -6.69 -5.72
N GLU A 21 9.75 -7.39 -6.80
CA GLU A 21 10.95 -7.11 -7.61
C GLU A 21 10.90 -5.74 -8.28
N ASN A 22 9.69 -5.21 -8.55
CA ASN A 22 9.46 -3.90 -9.16
C ASN A 22 8.82 -2.91 -8.18
N LEU A 23 9.06 -3.09 -6.88
CA LEU A 23 8.30 -2.41 -5.83
C LEU A 23 8.31 -0.88 -5.98
N GLU A 24 9.44 -0.27 -6.33
CA GLU A 24 9.53 1.18 -6.53
C GLU A 24 8.58 1.70 -7.62
N GLU A 25 8.42 0.96 -8.73
CA GLU A 25 7.50 1.32 -9.79
C GLU A 25 6.04 1.24 -9.30
N TYR A 26 5.70 0.15 -8.60
CA TYR A 26 4.36 -0.01 -8.05
C TYR A 26 4.03 1.05 -6.99
N LEU A 27 4.97 1.41 -6.13
CA LEU A 27 4.80 2.49 -5.15
C LEU A 27 4.54 3.85 -5.84
N ARG A 28 5.25 4.15 -6.94
CA ARG A 28 4.96 5.33 -7.76
C ARG A 28 3.56 5.28 -8.37
N ARG A 29 3.12 4.12 -8.86
CA ARG A 29 1.76 3.94 -9.39
C ARG A 29 0.68 4.12 -8.31
N VAL A 30 0.93 3.66 -7.07
CA VAL A 30 0.05 3.91 -5.92
C VAL A 30 -0.05 5.40 -5.64
N ARG A 31 1.08 6.11 -5.58
CA ARG A 31 1.12 7.57 -5.42
C ARG A 31 0.34 8.28 -6.52
N ASP A 32 0.55 7.92 -7.77
CA ASP A 32 -0.13 8.55 -8.90
C ASP A 32 -1.64 8.31 -8.85
N ALA A 33 -2.08 7.08 -8.56
CA ALA A 33 -3.49 6.76 -8.38
C ALA A 33 -4.13 7.51 -7.21
N ALA A 34 -3.42 7.68 -6.09
CA ALA A 34 -3.90 8.49 -4.97
C ALA A 34 -4.05 9.97 -5.37
N ARG A 35 -3.09 10.51 -6.13
CA ARG A 35 -3.08 11.90 -6.61
C ARG A 35 -4.11 12.20 -7.71
N GLU A 36 -4.66 11.18 -8.36
CA GLU A 36 -5.83 11.34 -9.23
C GLU A 36 -7.07 11.79 -8.44
N LEU A 37 -7.19 11.37 -7.17
CA LEU A 37 -8.31 11.72 -6.29
C LEU A 37 -8.01 12.96 -5.43
N ASP A 38 -6.81 13.04 -4.87
CA ASP A 38 -6.35 14.17 -4.06
C ASP A 38 -4.91 14.56 -4.47
N PRO A 39 -4.72 15.64 -5.24
CA PRO A 39 -3.41 16.09 -5.70
C PRO A 39 -2.38 16.34 -4.58
N ASP A 40 -2.85 16.65 -3.37
CA ASP A 40 -2.02 16.91 -2.19
C ASP A 40 -1.70 15.65 -1.38
N ALA A 41 -2.23 14.48 -1.79
CA ALA A 41 -2.00 13.21 -1.12
C ALA A 41 -0.50 12.87 -1.09
N ARG A 42 -0.05 12.43 0.09
CA ARG A 42 1.31 11.94 0.32
C ARG A 42 1.30 10.46 0.59
N VAL A 43 2.26 9.74 0.01
CA VAL A 43 2.33 8.29 0.12
C VAL A 43 3.63 7.89 0.79
N TYR A 44 3.53 7.00 1.77
CA TYR A 44 4.62 6.54 2.59
C TYR A 44 4.67 5.02 2.60
N LEU A 45 5.81 4.44 2.28
CA LEU A 45 6.11 3.04 2.57
C LEU A 45 6.52 2.94 4.04
N PHE A 46 5.92 2.03 4.80
CA PHE A 46 6.34 1.76 6.17
C PHE A 46 6.49 0.24 6.41
N GLY A 47 6.64 -0.14 7.67
CA GLY A 47 6.68 -1.56 8.05
C GLY A 47 7.93 -2.30 7.57
N SER A 48 7.77 -3.58 7.27
CA SER A 48 8.92 -4.50 7.08
C SER A 48 9.77 -4.16 5.86
N TYR A 49 9.16 -3.72 4.76
CA TYR A 49 9.87 -3.28 3.55
C TYR A 49 10.61 -1.96 3.78
N ALA A 50 10.03 -1.02 4.53
CA ALA A 50 10.73 0.21 4.88
C ALA A 50 11.97 -0.06 5.76
N ARG A 51 11.87 -1.02 6.70
CA ARG A 51 12.95 -1.46 7.61
C ARG A 51 14.01 -2.35 6.95
N GLY A 52 13.76 -2.87 5.75
CA GLY A 52 14.67 -3.80 5.07
C GLY A 52 14.70 -5.21 5.67
N THR A 53 13.66 -5.59 6.43
CA THR A 53 13.52 -6.92 7.04
C THR A 53 12.21 -7.63 6.66
N PRO A 54 11.78 -7.65 5.38
CA PRO A 54 10.58 -8.35 4.96
C PRO A 54 10.74 -9.87 5.05
N ARG A 55 9.68 -10.58 5.43
CA ARG A 55 9.55 -12.02 5.26
C ARG A 55 8.95 -12.33 3.87
N PRO A 56 9.06 -13.57 3.36
CA PRO A 56 8.47 -13.93 2.06
C PRO A 56 6.96 -13.66 1.96
N ASP A 57 6.26 -13.71 3.09
CA ASP A 57 4.83 -13.47 3.24
C ASP A 57 4.50 -12.07 3.80
N SER A 58 5.49 -11.21 4.02
CA SER A 58 5.26 -9.84 4.50
C SER A 58 4.58 -9.00 3.44
N ASP A 59 3.46 -8.37 3.80
CA ASP A 59 2.77 -7.40 2.96
C ASP A 59 3.55 -6.09 2.85
N VAL A 60 3.23 -5.32 1.80
CA VAL A 60 3.81 -4.00 1.55
C VAL A 60 2.86 -2.98 2.19
N ASP A 61 3.23 -2.53 3.38
CA ASP A 61 2.48 -1.56 4.17
C ASP A 61 2.63 -0.15 3.59
N ILE A 62 1.53 0.45 3.14
CA ILE A 62 1.51 1.78 2.52
C ILE A 62 0.53 2.68 3.25
N LEU A 63 1.01 3.83 3.71
CA LEU A 63 0.20 4.87 4.30
C LEU A 63 0.00 6.01 3.30
N ILE A 64 -1.26 6.39 3.09
CA ILE A 64 -1.67 7.51 2.26
C ILE A 64 -2.23 8.58 3.20
N VAL A 65 -1.58 9.75 3.22
CA VAL A 65 -2.02 10.90 3.99
C VAL A 65 -2.80 11.83 3.08
N SER A 66 -4.10 11.98 3.36
CA SER A 66 -5.05 12.82 2.64
C SER A 66 -6.07 13.37 3.63
N ASP A 67 -6.17 14.69 3.76
CA ASP A 67 -7.19 15.32 4.61
C ASP A 67 -8.60 15.25 3.96
N ALA A 68 -8.67 15.04 2.64
CA ALA A 68 -9.93 14.91 1.91
C ALA A 68 -10.54 13.51 2.02
N TYR A 69 -9.70 12.47 2.13
CA TYR A 69 -10.13 11.06 2.14
C TYR A 69 -9.86 10.33 3.47
N GLY A 70 -8.99 10.86 4.33
CA GLY A 70 -8.77 10.38 5.69
C GLY A 70 -9.88 10.77 6.67
N GLY A 71 -9.88 10.17 7.87
CA GLY A 71 -10.82 10.49 8.96
C GLY A 71 -12.27 10.01 8.77
N GLU A 72 -12.71 9.73 7.54
CA GLU A 72 -14.01 9.12 7.24
C GLU A 72 -13.83 7.76 6.55
N ALA A 73 -14.28 6.68 7.19
CA ALA A 73 -14.08 5.31 6.71
C ALA A 73 -14.60 5.08 5.27
N ARG A 74 -15.73 5.70 4.89
CA ARG A 74 -16.29 5.56 3.54
C ARG A 74 -15.36 6.14 2.47
N ARG A 75 -14.79 7.31 2.71
CA ARG A 75 -13.86 7.94 1.77
C ARG A 75 -12.52 7.22 1.72
N ALA A 76 -12.02 6.77 2.87
CA ALA A 76 -10.82 5.94 2.91
C ALA A 76 -10.98 4.68 2.04
N VAL A 77 -12.13 4.00 2.14
CA VAL A 77 -12.46 2.85 1.29
C VAL A 77 -12.55 3.23 -0.19
N GLU A 78 -13.14 4.37 -0.55
CA GLU A 78 -13.19 4.86 -1.93
C GLU A 78 -11.79 5.01 -2.54
N MET A 79 -10.87 5.65 -1.81
CA MET A 79 -9.48 5.81 -2.25
C MET A 79 -8.76 4.45 -2.37
N ILE A 80 -8.94 3.55 -1.41
CA ILE A 80 -8.34 2.21 -1.44
C ILE A 80 -8.82 1.42 -2.66
N LEU A 81 -10.12 1.46 -2.96
CA LEU A 81 -10.70 0.77 -4.12
C LEU A 81 -10.16 1.34 -5.42
N HIS A 82 -10.16 2.67 -5.57
CA HIS A 82 -9.59 3.34 -6.75
C HIS A 82 -8.14 2.94 -7.00
N ILE A 83 -7.29 2.98 -5.96
CA ILE A 83 -5.88 2.57 -6.07
C ILE A 83 -5.78 1.08 -6.44
N THR A 84 -6.56 0.23 -5.80
CA THR A 84 -6.53 -1.23 -6.06
C THR A 84 -6.93 -1.55 -7.50
N GLU A 85 -7.95 -0.87 -8.04
CA GLU A 85 -8.40 -1.05 -9.43
C GLU A 85 -7.36 -0.56 -10.45
N ARG A 86 -6.66 0.55 -10.17
CA ARG A 86 -5.63 1.13 -11.05
C ARG A 86 -4.30 0.38 -11.03
N VAL A 87 -3.89 -0.08 -9.85
CA VAL A 87 -2.54 -0.63 -9.62
C VAL A 87 -2.54 -2.16 -9.72
N GLY A 88 -3.61 -2.80 -9.27
CA GLY A 88 -3.65 -4.24 -9.03
C GLY A 88 -2.84 -4.63 -7.78
N GLY A 89 -2.41 -5.90 -7.70
CA GLY A 89 -1.64 -6.39 -6.56
C GLY A 89 -2.46 -6.61 -5.30
N ALA A 90 -3.74 -6.94 -5.45
CA ALA A 90 -4.61 -7.32 -4.34
C ALA A 90 -3.97 -8.46 -3.53
N GLY A 91 -3.87 -8.27 -2.21
CA GLY A 91 -3.18 -9.20 -1.32
C GLY A 91 -1.65 -9.11 -1.32
N VAL A 92 -1.08 -8.06 -1.91
CA VAL A 92 0.35 -7.68 -1.77
C VAL A 92 0.50 -6.35 -1.04
N PHE A 93 -0.38 -5.39 -1.34
CA PHE A 93 -0.39 -4.08 -0.67
C PHE A 93 -1.40 -4.08 0.48
N GLU A 94 -0.98 -3.58 1.64
CA GLU A 94 -1.86 -3.18 2.74
C GLU A 94 -1.93 -1.66 2.75
N LEU A 95 -3.08 -1.10 2.34
CA LEU A 95 -3.28 0.34 2.21
C LEU A 95 -3.98 0.90 3.44
N HIS A 96 -3.40 1.96 4.01
CA HIS A 96 -3.99 2.75 5.07
C HIS A 96 -4.20 4.17 4.58
N VAL A 97 -5.36 4.76 4.85
CA VAL A 97 -5.66 6.17 4.53
C VAL A 97 -5.90 6.91 5.83
N ALA A 98 -5.25 8.05 6.00
CA ALA A 98 -5.33 8.84 7.21
C ALA A 98 -5.26 10.33 6.91
N THR A 99 -5.78 11.17 7.81
CA THR A 99 -5.52 12.61 7.77
C THR A 99 -4.09 12.91 8.21
N ARG A 100 -3.65 14.14 7.97
CA ARG A 100 -2.35 14.63 8.46
C ARG A 100 -2.28 14.58 9.99
N GLU A 101 -3.38 14.94 10.66
CA GLU A 101 -3.46 14.88 12.12
C GLU A 101 -3.33 13.45 12.65
N GLU A 102 -4.01 12.49 12.03
CA GLU A 102 -3.91 11.06 12.38
C GLU A 102 -2.47 10.55 12.17
N PHE A 103 -1.84 10.91 11.05
CA PHE A 103 -0.45 10.55 10.76
C PHE A 103 0.53 11.12 11.78
N GLU A 104 0.42 12.40 12.13
CA GLU A 104 1.26 13.04 13.14
C GLU A 104 1.13 12.36 14.52
N ASN A 105 -0.08 11.90 14.85
CA ASN A 105 -0.34 11.15 16.07
C ASN A 105 0.26 9.73 16.04
N TRP A 106 0.22 9.05 14.89
CA TRP A 106 0.84 7.73 14.71
C TRP A 106 2.37 7.78 14.68
N HIS A 107 2.96 8.84 14.09
CA HIS A 107 4.40 9.05 14.06
C HIS A 107 5.01 9.04 15.47
N ARG A 108 4.28 9.52 16.48
CA ARG A 108 4.76 9.51 17.87
C ARG A 108 4.64 8.15 18.56
N ARG A 109 3.89 7.20 18.02
CA ARG A 109 3.45 6.01 18.75
C ARG A 109 3.77 4.67 18.08
N LEU A 110 3.81 4.58 16.75
CA LEU A 110 3.71 3.28 16.06
C LEU A 110 4.64 3.10 14.85
N ILE A 111 5.02 4.17 14.14
CA ILE A 111 5.82 4.07 12.92
C ILE A 111 7.26 4.48 13.23
N ASP A 112 8.13 3.48 13.44
CA ASP A 112 9.56 3.67 13.73
C ASP A 112 10.39 3.95 12.47
N THR A 113 9.93 3.52 11.30
CA THR A 113 10.61 3.73 10.02
C THR A 113 9.61 3.85 8.88
N TYR A 114 9.73 4.91 8.08
CA TYR A 114 8.94 5.11 6.87
C TYR A 114 9.77 5.84 5.80
N LYS A 115 9.34 5.72 4.54
CA LYS A 115 9.95 6.37 3.37
C LYS A 115 8.85 7.03 2.54
N GLU A 116 8.97 8.34 2.32
CA GLU A 116 8.07 9.06 1.43
C GLU A 116 8.36 8.71 -0.04
N ILE A 117 7.29 8.51 -0.81
CA ILE A 117 7.36 8.17 -2.23
C ILE A 117 7.17 9.47 -3.04
N PHE A 118 8.27 9.93 -3.66
CA PHE A 118 8.32 11.17 -4.46
C PHE A 118 7.93 10.96 -5.90
#